data_AF-A0A0C2GWM7-F1
#
_entry.id   AF-A0A0C2GWM7-F1
#
_cell.length_a   1.000
_cell.length_b   1.000
_cell.length_c   1.000
_cell.angle_alpha   90.00
_cell.angle_beta   90.00
_cell.angle_gamma   90.00
#
_symmetry.space_group_name_H-M   'P 1'
#
loop_
_entity.id
_entity.type
_entity.pdbx_description
1 polymer ?
#
loop_
_entity_poly.entity_id
_entity_poly.type
_entity_poly.pdbx_seq_one_letter_code
_entity_poly.pdbx_strand_id
1 'polypeptide(L)'
;MASVVVRFHSAETSKPLSSICEIVDLAKHSSCDKTRSRCCFLLQCILYADAELREQQELEVVDEDIAVERQGLPANLVKHWALILAERRRDKVAPVRAAAVRAISQLPLCDESYVDADNKEFLPNDLVFESLRDSAVEVRQAAVQSLILRTAQDIESCLLYLENENDSDVRKALVEHLVRSTHIRAFTSDTRMRLLRLMMNDES
;
A
#
# COMPACT_ATOMS: atom_id res chain seq x y z
N MET A 1 -16.05 36.34 -8.73
CA MET A 1 -15.81 36.24 -7.28
C MET A 1 -14.35 35.89 -7.08
N ALA A 2 -13.69 36.44 -6.05
CA ALA A 2 -12.30 36.13 -5.73
C ALA A 2 -12.29 34.96 -4.74
N SER A 3 -11.70 33.82 -5.13
CA SER A 3 -11.53 32.68 -4.22
C SER A 3 -10.54 33.05 -3.12
N VAL A 4 -10.89 32.83 -1.85
CA VAL A 4 -9.97 33.00 -0.73
C VAL A 4 -9.20 31.70 -0.56
N VAL A 5 -7.89 31.72 -0.86
CA VAL A 5 -7.00 30.59 -0.59
C VAL A 5 -6.37 30.80 0.78
N VAL A 6 -6.72 29.96 1.76
CA VAL A 6 -6.08 29.96 3.07
C VAL A 6 -4.92 28.97 3.03
N ARG A 7 -3.70 29.49 2.87
CA ARG A 7 -2.47 28.70 2.91
C ARG A 7 -1.96 28.60 4.34
N PHE A 8 -2.03 27.42 4.94
CA PHE A 8 -1.28 27.12 6.17
C PHE A 8 0.18 26.85 5.83
N HIS A 9 0.94 27.90 5.48
CA HIS A 9 2.39 27.83 5.44
C HIS A 9 2.93 28.12 6.84
N SER A 10 3.18 27.07 7.63
CA SER A 10 4.02 27.20 8.81
C SER A 10 5.43 26.71 8.47
N ALA A 11 6.41 27.60 8.57
CA ALA A 11 7.83 27.24 8.50
C ALA A 11 8.23 26.19 9.57
N GLU A 12 7.38 25.94 10.57
CA GLU A 12 7.61 24.98 11.66
C GLU A 12 7.36 23.52 11.26
N THR A 13 6.64 23.23 10.18
CA THR A 13 6.38 21.85 9.71
C THR A 13 7.61 21.19 9.04
N SER A 14 8.60 22.00 8.63
CA SER A 14 9.82 21.53 7.98
C SER A 14 10.77 20.76 8.92
N LYS A 15 10.85 21.16 10.20
CA LYS A 15 11.77 20.55 11.18
C LYS A 15 11.34 19.16 11.65
N PRO A 16 10.05 18.87 11.91
CA PRO A 16 9.59 17.52 12.20
C PRO A 16 9.86 16.56 11.04
N LEU A 17 9.56 16.96 9.80
CA LEU A 17 9.79 16.11 8.63
C LEU A 17 11.28 15.82 8.40
N SER A 18 12.16 16.82 8.53
CA SER A 18 13.61 16.58 8.40
C SER A 18 14.12 15.61 9.46
N SER A 19 13.67 15.76 10.71
CA SER A 19 14.03 14.86 11.81
C SER A 19 13.55 13.43 11.57
N ILE A 20 12.33 13.27 11.03
CA ILE A 20 11.80 11.97 10.64
C ILE A 20 12.64 11.34 9.53
N CYS A 21 13.05 12.11 8.52
CA CYS A 21 13.92 11.62 7.45
C CYS A 21 15.24 11.08 8.01
N GLU A 22 15.88 11.83 8.91
CA GLU A 22 17.12 11.40 9.56
C GLU A 22 16.93 10.09 10.35
N ILE A 23 15.84 9.97 11.11
CA ILE A 23 15.52 8.75 11.86
C ILE A 23 15.33 7.56 10.90
N VAL A 24 14.59 7.75 9.81
CA VAL A 24 14.37 6.71 8.80
C VAL A 24 15.68 6.30 8.15
N ASP A 25 16.54 7.25 7.77
CA ASP A 25 17.82 6.97 7.13
C ASP A 25 18.79 6.22 8.04
N LEU A 26 18.76 6.49 9.36
CA LEU A 26 19.52 5.74 10.35
C LEU A 26 18.95 4.34 10.61
N ALA A 27 17.62 4.18 10.55
CA ALA A 27 16.94 2.95 10.92
C ALA A 27 16.84 1.92 9.78
N LYS A 28 16.76 2.37 8.51
CA LYS A 28 16.44 1.52 7.34
C LYS A 28 17.37 0.32 7.13
N HIS A 29 18.65 0.45 7.49
CA HIS A 29 19.65 -0.63 7.41
C HIS A 29 20.15 -1.10 8.78
N SER A 30 19.42 -0.83 9.85
CA SER A 30 19.79 -1.28 11.19
C SER A 30 20.03 -2.80 11.21
N SER A 31 21.07 -3.24 11.91
CA SER A 31 21.32 -4.67 12.13
C SER A 31 20.21 -5.35 12.94
N CYS A 32 19.43 -4.57 13.69
CA CYS A 32 18.25 -5.03 14.42
C CYS A 32 17.03 -5.10 13.49
N ASP A 33 16.50 -6.31 13.34
CA ASP A 33 15.28 -6.60 12.60
C ASP A 33 14.06 -5.85 13.13
N LYS A 34 13.88 -5.74 14.45
CA LYS A 34 12.81 -4.96 15.07
C LYS A 34 12.89 -3.49 14.70
N THR A 35 14.09 -2.91 14.62
CA THR A 35 14.28 -1.52 14.20
C THR A 35 13.89 -1.32 12.74
N ARG A 36 14.31 -2.23 11.84
CA ARG A 36 13.92 -2.16 10.42
C ARG A 36 12.41 -2.33 10.22
N SER A 37 11.79 -3.27 10.93
CA SER A 37 10.33 -3.48 10.89
C SER A 37 9.57 -2.24 11.40
N ARG A 38 10.02 -1.65 12.52
CA ARG A 38 9.45 -0.39 13.04
C ARG A 38 9.67 0.80 12.12
N CYS A 39 10.78 0.85 11.39
CA CYS A 39 11.01 1.85 10.37
C CYS A 39 9.94 1.77 9.27
N CYS A 40 9.66 0.57 8.75
CA CYS A 40 8.59 0.37 7.77
C CYS A 40 7.21 0.73 8.35
N PHE A 41 6.93 0.37 9.60
CA PHE A 41 5.68 0.73 10.27
C PHE A 41 5.51 2.24 10.45
N LEU A 42 6.58 2.96 10.83
CA LEU A 42 6.55 4.43 10.91
C LEU A 42 6.20 5.05 9.55
N LEU A 43 6.84 4.57 8.48
CA LEU A 43 6.54 5.01 7.12
C LEU A 43 5.09 4.71 6.74
N GLN A 44 4.57 3.52 7.08
CA GLN A 44 3.16 3.18 6.88
C GLN A 44 2.24 4.21 7.54
N CYS A 45 2.47 4.55 8.81
CA CYS A 45 1.62 5.52 9.53
C CYS A 45 1.64 6.90 8.88
N ILE A 46 2.82 7.38 8.47
CA ILE A 46 2.97 8.70 7.86
C ILE A 46 2.30 8.75 6.48
N LEU A 47 2.53 7.72 5.66
CA LEU A 47 1.93 7.62 4.33
C LEU A 47 0.41 7.46 4.40
N TYR A 48 -0.10 6.70 5.37
CA TYR A 48 -1.54 6.57 5.62
C TYR A 48 -2.16 7.93 5.99
N ALA A 49 -1.55 8.65 6.93
CA ALA A 49 -2.03 9.98 7.34
C ALA A 49 -2.00 10.97 6.16
N ASP A 50 -0.98 10.92 5.31
CA ASP A 50 -0.90 11.73 4.09
C ASP A 50 -2.00 11.37 3.07
N ALA A 51 -2.31 10.09 2.92
CA ALA A 51 -3.40 9.63 2.06
C ALA A 51 -4.77 10.12 2.57
N GLU A 52 -5.06 10.00 3.87
CA GLU A 52 -6.30 10.51 4.47
C GLU A 52 -6.43 12.04 4.30
N LEU A 53 -5.34 12.78 4.47
CA LEU A 53 -5.34 14.23 4.27
C LEU A 53 -5.62 14.63 2.83
N ARG A 54 -5.19 13.83 1.84
CA ARG A 54 -5.48 14.06 0.42
C ARG A 54 -6.95 13.76 0.10
N GLU A 55 -7.49 12.66 0.60
CA GLU A 55 -8.90 12.29 0.41
C GLU A 55 -9.85 13.34 1.04
N GLN A 56 -9.54 13.84 2.23
CA GLN A 56 -10.32 14.92 2.87
C GLN A 56 -10.33 16.21 2.05
N GLN A 57 -9.22 16.56 1.40
CA GLN A 57 -9.16 17.74 0.54
C GLN A 57 -10.04 17.59 -0.70
N GLU A 58 -10.04 16.42 -1.33
CA GLU A 58 -10.91 16.17 -2.50
C GLU A 58 -12.40 16.34 -2.15
N LEU A 59 -12.80 16.05 -0.90
CA LEU A 59 -14.16 16.25 -0.39
C LEU A 59 -14.47 17.71 0.00
N GLU A 60 -13.49 18.47 0.49
CA GLU A 60 -13.67 19.87 0.93
C GLU A 60 -13.77 20.87 -0.25
N VAL A 61 -13.18 20.56 -1.42
CA VAL A 61 -13.19 21.44 -2.62
C VAL A 61 -14.58 21.58 -3.28
N VAL A 62 -15.61 20.91 -2.74
CA VAL A 62 -16.98 20.96 -3.28
C VAL A 62 -17.73 22.26 -2.91
N ASP A 63 -17.27 23.04 -1.92
CA ASP A 63 -17.77 24.40 -1.64
C ASP A 63 -16.91 25.44 -2.40
N GLU A 64 -17.46 26.01 -3.48
CA GLU A 64 -16.75 26.87 -4.46
C GLU A 64 -16.07 28.13 -3.88
N ASP A 65 -16.32 28.48 -2.61
CA ASP A 65 -15.89 29.75 -2.02
C ASP A 65 -14.66 29.65 -1.09
N ILE A 66 -14.21 28.45 -0.67
CA ILE A 66 -13.06 28.27 0.24
C ILE A 66 -12.20 27.07 -0.17
N ALA A 67 -11.09 27.32 -0.87
CA ALA A 67 -10.08 26.29 -1.14
C ALA A 67 -9.04 26.26 0.01
N VAL A 68 -9.06 25.21 0.82
CA VAL A 68 -8.00 24.93 1.80
C VAL A 68 -6.95 24.05 1.14
N GLU A 69 -5.84 24.65 0.68
CA GLU A 69 -4.67 23.89 0.21
C GLU A 69 -3.97 23.26 1.42
N ARG A 70 -4.17 21.96 1.71
CA ARG A 70 -3.32 21.24 2.67
C ARG A 70 -2.19 20.56 1.92
N GLN A 71 -0.98 21.02 2.16
CA GLN A 71 0.19 20.51 1.46
C GLN A 71 0.49 19.08 1.93
N GLY A 72 0.32 18.10 1.04
CA GLY A 72 0.76 16.72 1.28
C GLY A 72 2.28 16.61 1.34
N LEU A 73 2.77 15.38 1.54
CA LEU A 73 4.19 15.10 1.58
C LEU A 73 4.89 15.51 0.27
N PRO A 74 6.11 16.05 0.33
CA PRO A 74 6.90 16.35 -0.86
C PRO A 74 7.13 15.09 -1.74
N ALA A 75 6.90 15.20 -3.04
CA ALA A 75 6.97 14.06 -3.96
C ALA A 75 8.36 13.37 -3.98
N ASN A 76 9.45 14.14 -3.86
CA ASN A 76 10.80 13.61 -3.75
C ASN A 76 11.01 12.77 -2.48
N LEU A 77 10.37 13.17 -1.38
CA LEU A 77 10.42 12.42 -0.12
C LEU A 77 9.64 11.10 -0.23
N VAL A 78 8.45 11.15 -0.82
CA VAL A 78 7.66 9.93 -1.09
C VAL A 78 8.43 8.98 -2.00
N LYS A 79 9.06 9.49 -3.07
CA LYS A 79 9.93 8.69 -3.95
C LYS A 79 11.07 8.05 -3.16
N HIS A 80 11.79 8.80 -2.33
CA HIS A 80 12.87 8.26 -1.47
C HIS A 80 12.37 7.11 -0.58
N TRP A 81 11.23 7.29 0.09
CA TRP A 81 10.65 6.25 0.95
C TRP A 81 10.14 5.04 0.18
N ALA A 82 9.58 5.23 -1.02
CA ALA A 82 9.18 4.12 -1.89
C ALA A 82 10.38 3.20 -2.21
N LEU A 83 11.56 3.77 -2.47
CA LEU A 83 12.79 2.98 -2.72
C LEU A 83 13.21 2.17 -1.50
N ILE A 84 13.17 2.78 -0.31
CA ILE A 84 13.48 2.09 0.95
C ILE A 84 12.51 0.92 1.14
N LEU A 85 11.22 1.14 0.94
CA LEU A 85 10.19 0.12 1.13
C LEU A 85 10.31 -1.01 0.11
N ALA A 86 10.57 -0.69 -1.16
CA ALA A 86 10.80 -1.69 -2.22
C ALA A 86 12.00 -2.59 -1.88
N GLU A 87 13.08 -2.02 -1.34
CA GLU A 87 14.23 -2.77 -0.86
C GLU A 87 13.88 -3.64 0.36
N ARG A 88 13.18 -3.09 1.36
CA ARG A 88 12.79 -3.80 2.59
C ARG A 88 11.75 -4.89 2.34
N ARG A 89 11.00 -4.84 1.25
CA ARG A 89 10.14 -5.95 0.80
C ARG A 89 10.93 -7.22 0.52
N ARG A 90 12.23 -7.11 0.21
CA ARG A 90 13.14 -8.26 -0.01
C ARG A 90 14.03 -8.57 1.20
N ASP A 91 13.67 -8.07 2.39
CA ASP A 91 14.44 -8.30 3.60
C ASP A 91 14.58 -9.80 3.94
N LYS A 92 15.73 -10.19 4.50
CA LYS A 92 15.93 -11.57 4.99
C LYS A 92 14.95 -11.98 6.10
N VAL A 93 14.38 -11.02 6.85
CA VAL A 93 13.46 -11.27 7.96
C VAL A 93 12.01 -11.03 7.53
N ALA A 94 11.16 -12.05 7.66
CA ALA A 94 9.77 -12.02 7.19
C ALA A 94 8.91 -10.92 7.84
N PRO A 95 8.99 -10.64 9.17
CA PRO A 95 8.29 -9.50 9.77
C PRO A 95 8.69 -8.12 9.20
N VAL A 96 9.91 -7.96 8.69
CA VAL A 96 10.34 -6.73 8.00
C VAL A 96 9.69 -6.66 6.63
N ARG A 97 9.69 -7.76 5.86
CA ARG A 97 9.02 -7.84 4.56
C ARG A 97 7.52 -7.54 4.69
N ALA A 98 6.84 -8.15 5.65
CA ALA A 98 5.42 -7.92 5.90
C ALA A 98 5.11 -6.45 6.25
N ALA A 99 5.93 -5.84 7.11
CA ALA A 99 5.80 -4.41 7.43
C ALA A 99 6.04 -3.51 6.20
N ALA A 100 7.03 -3.86 5.36
CA ALA A 100 7.29 -3.14 4.13
C ALA A 100 6.10 -3.23 3.15
N VAL A 101 5.51 -4.42 2.96
CA VAL A 101 4.33 -4.61 2.11
C VAL A 101 3.17 -3.73 2.55
N ARG A 102 2.88 -3.69 3.86
CA ARG A 102 1.81 -2.83 4.41
C ARG A 102 2.09 -1.33 4.20
N ALA A 103 3.35 -0.93 4.27
CA ALA A 103 3.74 0.45 4.02
C ALA A 103 3.66 0.80 2.52
N ILE A 104 4.06 -0.12 1.64
CA ILE A 104 3.98 0.06 0.18
C ILE A 104 2.55 0.33 -0.26
N SER A 105 1.55 -0.34 0.34
CA SER A 105 0.15 -0.11 -0.03
C SER A 105 -0.39 1.27 0.35
N GLN A 106 0.37 2.06 1.12
CA GLN A 106 0.03 3.46 1.45
C GLN A 106 0.68 4.47 0.50
N LEU A 107 1.56 4.02 -0.40
CA LEU A 107 2.16 4.91 -1.39
C LEU A 107 1.08 5.45 -2.34
N PRO A 108 1.20 6.71 -2.80
CA PRO A 108 0.31 7.25 -3.81
C PRO A 108 0.22 6.33 -5.02
N LEU A 109 -1.02 6.08 -5.42
CA LEU A 109 -1.33 5.31 -6.61
C LEU A 109 -1.36 6.29 -7.79
N CYS A 110 -0.17 6.62 -8.27
CA CYS A 110 0.02 7.45 -9.45
C CYS A 110 0.25 6.57 -10.69
N ASP A 111 -0.11 7.09 -11.86
CA ASP A 111 0.23 6.46 -13.15
C ASP A 111 1.75 6.49 -13.42
N GLU A 112 2.46 7.37 -12.70
CA GLU A 112 3.92 7.41 -12.72
C GLU A 112 4.51 6.27 -11.89
N SER A 113 5.36 5.48 -12.55
CA SER A 113 6.16 4.45 -11.91
C SER A 113 7.27 5.06 -11.04
N TYR A 114 7.66 4.31 -10.02
CA TYR A 114 8.89 4.56 -9.27
C TYR A 114 10.03 3.83 -9.96
N VAL A 115 11.25 4.37 -9.88
CA VAL A 115 12.44 3.76 -10.49
C VAL A 115 13.39 3.32 -9.40
N ASP A 116 13.67 2.03 -9.31
CA ASP A 116 14.61 1.50 -8.32
C ASP A 116 16.09 1.76 -8.68
N ALA A 117 17.00 1.35 -7.80
CA ALA A 117 18.45 1.55 -8.00
C ALA A 117 19.02 0.82 -9.24
N ASP A 118 18.31 -0.18 -9.75
CA ASP A 118 18.66 -0.95 -10.95
C ASP A 118 18.00 -0.36 -12.21
N ASN A 119 17.42 0.84 -12.13
CA ASN A 119 16.59 1.48 -13.16
C ASN A 119 15.37 0.64 -13.56
N LYS A 120 14.87 -0.23 -12.68
CA LYS A 120 13.64 -0.96 -12.92
C LYS A 120 12.45 -0.15 -12.42
N GLU A 121 11.50 0.06 -13.32
CA GLU A 121 10.23 0.67 -12.99
C GLU A 121 9.35 -0.27 -12.17
N PHE A 122 8.64 0.27 -11.20
CA PHE A 122 7.63 -0.47 -10.43
C PHE A 122 6.46 0.42 -10.04
N LEU A 123 5.28 -0.20 -9.96
CA LEU A 123 4.11 0.37 -9.30
C LEU A 123 3.95 -0.25 -7.91
N PRO A 124 3.48 0.50 -6.90
CA PRO A 124 3.32 -0.02 -5.54
C PRO A 124 2.44 -1.27 -5.48
N ASN A 125 1.30 -1.28 -6.19
CA ASN A 125 0.37 -2.40 -6.18
C ASN A 125 0.97 -3.66 -6.82
N ASP A 126 1.81 -3.52 -7.85
CA ASP A 126 2.53 -4.65 -8.47
C ASP A 126 3.45 -5.33 -7.46
N LEU A 127 4.15 -4.55 -6.63
CA LEU A 127 5.00 -5.10 -5.58
C LEU A 127 4.18 -5.83 -4.49
N VAL A 128 2.97 -5.37 -4.20
CA VAL A 128 2.05 -6.08 -3.29
C VAL A 128 1.61 -7.40 -3.90
N PHE A 129 1.20 -7.41 -5.17
CA PHE A 129 0.85 -8.64 -5.92
C PHE A 129 2.01 -9.63 -5.97
N GLU A 130 3.24 -9.17 -6.26
CA GLU A 130 4.43 -10.03 -6.23
C GLU A 130 4.64 -10.69 -4.86
N SER A 131 4.24 -10.02 -3.77
CA SER A 131 4.42 -10.50 -2.39
C SER A 131 3.42 -11.60 -2.00
N LEU A 132 2.37 -11.84 -2.80
CA LEU A 132 1.55 -13.04 -2.68
C LEU A 132 2.35 -14.33 -2.93
N ARG A 133 3.51 -14.24 -3.57
CA ARG A 133 4.39 -15.41 -3.81
C ARG A 133 5.49 -15.55 -2.77
N ASP A 134 5.44 -14.79 -1.67
CA ASP A 134 6.46 -14.87 -0.62
C ASP A 134 6.43 -16.23 0.10
N SER A 135 7.61 -16.75 0.42
CA SER A 135 7.78 -17.98 1.20
C SER A 135 7.07 -17.96 2.57
N ALA A 136 6.95 -16.80 3.21
CA ALA A 136 6.40 -16.66 4.55
C ALA A 136 4.91 -16.32 4.53
N VAL A 137 4.11 -17.12 5.25
CA VAL A 137 2.65 -16.97 5.38
C VAL A 137 2.27 -15.56 5.81
N GLU A 138 2.93 -15.00 6.83
CA GLU A 138 2.64 -13.66 7.34
C GLU A 138 2.85 -12.54 6.30
N VAL A 139 3.77 -12.73 5.35
CA VAL A 139 4.01 -11.76 4.27
C VAL A 139 2.91 -11.88 3.22
N ARG A 140 2.48 -13.11 2.89
CA ARG A 140 1.35 -13.34 1.98
C ARG A 140 0.04 -12.79 2.57
N GLN A 141 -0.20 -12.99 3.86
CA GLN A 141 -1.34 -12.38 4.57
C GLN A 141 -1.28 -10.84 4.54
N ALA A 142 -0.10 -10.26 4.81
CA ALA A 142 0.08 -8.82 4.70
C ALA A 142 -0.20 -8.31 3.28
N ALA A 143 0.26 -9.04 2.26
CA ALA A 143 -0.02 -8.71 0.86
C ALA A 143 -1.52 -8.74 0.57
N VAL A 144 -2.22 -9.82 0.93
CA VAL A 144 -3.69 -9.93 0.78
C VAL A 144 -4.42 -8.74 1.41
N GLN A 145 -4.06 -8.36 2.63
CA GLN A 145 -4.70 -7.23 3.33
C GLN A 145 -4.40 -5.87 2.69
N SER A 146 -3.31 -5.78 1.93
CA SER A 146 -2.80 -4.57 1.30
C SER A 146 -3.13 -4.45 -0.19
N LEU A 147 -3.77 -5.46 -0.79
CA LEU A 147 -4.14 -5.46 -2.20
C LEU A 147 -5.15 -4.35 -2.50
N ILE A 148 -5.00 -3.75 -3.68
CA ILE A 148 -5.98 -2.83 -4.23
C ILE A 148 -6.44 -3.40 -5.56
N LEU A 149 -7.74 -3.72 -5.63
CA LEU A 149 -8.36 -4.37 -6.78
C LEU A 149 -9.08 -3.31 -7.62
N ARG A 150 -8.49 -2.93 -8.76
CA ARG A 150 -9.00 -1.86 -9.63
C ARG A 150 -9.58 -2.39 -10.93
N THR A 151 -9.08 -3.52 -11.39
CA THR A 151 -9.39 -4.08 -12.70
C THR A 151 -9.93 -5.51 -12.59
N ALA A 152 -10.62 -5.97 -13.63
CA ALA A 152 -11.00 -7.37 -13.73
C ALA A 152 -9.78 -8.30 -13.76
N GLN A 153 -8.63 -7.82 -14.25
CA GLN A 153 -7.38 -8.56 -14.26
C GLN A 153 -6.81 -8.76 -12.85
N ASP A 154 -7.01 -7.81 -11.94
CA ASP A 154 -6.61 -7.93 -10.54
C ASP A 154 -7.40 -9.05 -9.85
N ILE A 155 -8.71 -9.10 -10.09
CA ILE A 155 -9.60 -10.15 -9.59
C ILE A 155 -9.17 -11.51 -10.14
N GLU A 156 -8.93 -11.60 -11.45
CA GLU A 156 -8.47 -12.84 -12.09
C GLU A 156 -7.14 -13.32 -11.51
N SER A 157 -6.20 -12.41 -11.28
CA SER A 157 -4.90 -12.72 -10.66
C SER A 157 -5.06 -13.26 -9.24
N CYS A 158 -6.00 -12.70 -8.46
CA CYS A 158 -6.32 -13.21 -7.13
C CYS A 158 -6.95 -14.60 -7.17
N LEU A 159 -7.86 -14.88 -8.12
CA LEU A 159 -8.49 -16.20 -8.26
C LEU A 159 -7.47 -17.27 -8.67
N LEU A 160 -6.57 -16.95 -9.61
CA LEU A 160 -5.47 -17.83 -9.99
C LEU A 160 -4.53 -18.12 -8.82
N TYR A 161 -4.25 -17.11 -8.00
CA TYR A 161 -3.44 -17.32 -6.80
C TYR A 161 -4.19 -18.18 -5.76
N LEU A 162 -5.48 -17.94 -5.54
CA LEU A 162 -6.31 -18.70 -4.60
C LEU A 162 -6.37 -20.19 -4.94
N GLU A 163 -6.36 -20.55 -6.22
CA GLU A 163 -6.32 -21.95 -6.68
C GLU A 163 -5.03 -22.70 -6.33
N ASN A 164 -3.93 -21.97 -6.10
CA ASN A 164 -2.61 -22.54 -5.88
C ASN A 164 -2.11 -22.31 -4.44
N GLU A 165 -2.81 -21.51 -3.65
CA GLU A 165 -2.48 -21.29 -2.24
C GLU A 165 -2.93 -22.49 -1.39
N ASN A 166 -2.03 -22.97 -0.54
CA ASN A 166 -2.27 -24.14 0.29
C ASN A 166 -2.57 -23.78 1.75
N ASP A 167 -2.19 -22.58 2.19
CA ASP A 167 -2.44 -22.11 3.54
C ASP A 167 -3.90 -21.63 3.68
N SER A 168 -4.68 -22.32 4.50
CA SER A 168 -6.12 -22.05 4.68
C SER A 168 -6.40 -20.65 5.21
N ASP A 169 -5.52 -20.10 6.06
CA ASP A 169 -5.72 -18.77 6.62
C ASP A 169 -5.49 -17.69 5.56
N VAL A 170 -4.49 -17.88 4.68
CA VAL A 170 -4.25 -16.98 3.54
C VAL A 170 -5.40 -17.07 2.53
N ARG A 171 -5.86 -18.28 2.21
CA ARG A 171 -7.02 -18.49 1.31
C ARG A 171 -8.26 -17.76 1.83
N LYS A 172 -8.59 -17.99 3.10
CA LYS A 172 -9.72 -17.34 3.77
C LYS A 172 -9.58 -15.81 3.75
N ALA A 173 -8.41 -15.29 4.11
CA ALA A 173 -8.17 -13.86 4.09
C ALA A 173 -8.36 -13.26 2.68
N LEU A 174 -7.96 -13.97 1.63
CA LEU A 174 -8.11 -13.48 0.25
C LEU A 174 -9.57 -13.52 -0.21
N VAL A 175 -10.31 -14.57 0.12
CA VAL A 175 -11.75 -14.63 -0.15
C VAL A 175 -12.47 -13.48 0.56
N GLU A 176 -12.18 -13.26 1.84
CA GLU A 176 -12.77 -12.15 2.60
C GLU A 176 -12.40 -10.79 1.98
N HIS A 177 -11.15 -10.61 1.56
CA HIS A 177 -10.72 -9.39 0.89
C HIS A 177 -11.46 -9.19 -0.45
N LEU A 178 -11.55 -10.21 -1.31
CA LEU A 178 -12.28 -10.14 -2.58
C LEU A 178 -13.75 -9.76 -2.39
N VAL A 179 -14.40 -10.32 -1.37
CA VAL A 179 -15.82 -10.03 -1.10
C VAL A 179 -16.02 -8.62 -0.51
N ARG A 180 -15.09 -8.14 0.33
CA ARG A 180 -15.22 -6.83 1.00
C ARG A 180 -14.75 -5.65 0.15
N SER A 181 -13.71 -5.86 -0.66
CA SER A 181 -13.03 -4.80 -1.39
C SER A 181 -13.53 -4.63 -2.83
N THR A 182 -14.44 -5.48 -3.30
CA THR A 182 -14.87 -5.48 -4.71
C THR A 182 -16.38 -5.57 -4.84
N HIS A 183 -16.96 -4.62 -5.57
CA HIS A 183 -18.39 -4.63 -5.86
C HIS A 183 -18.75 -5.82 -6.77
N ILE A 184 -19.89 -6.47 -6.52
CA ILE A 184 -20.29 -7.69 -7.24
C ILE A 184 -20.37 -7.55 -8.77
N ARG A 185 -20.54 -6.32 -9.28
CA ARG A 185 -20.54 -6.00 -10.72
C ARG A 185 -19.16 -6.03 -11.36
N ALA A 186 -18.08 -5.91 -10.59
CA ALA A 186 -16.73 -6.04 -11.11
C ALA A 186 -16.36 -7.50 -11.43
N PHE A 187 -17.07 -8.47 -10.83
CA PHE A 187 -16.97 -9.88 -11.20
C PHE A 187 -17.78 -10.16 -12.46
N THR A 188 -17.13 -10.78 -13.43
CA THR A 188 -17.83 -11.47 -14.53
C THR A 188 -18.61 -12.67 -13.98
N SER A 189 -19.59 -13.17 -14.75
CA SER A 189 -20.30 -14.39 -14.35
C SER A 189 -19.36 -15.57 -14.13
N ASP A 190 -18.30 -15.69 -14.93
CA ASP A 190 -17.31 -16.75 -14.82
C ASP A 190 -16.48 -16.65 -13.53
N THR A 191 -15.86 -15.49 -13.29
CA THR A 191 -15.07 -15.23 -12.06
C THR A 191 -15.90 -15.38 -10.79
N ARG A 192 -17.19 -14.99 -10.83
CA ARG A 192 -18.12 -15.21 -9.71
C ARG A 192 -18.37 -16.69 -9.45
N MET A 193 -18.65 -17.47 -10.49
CA MET A 193 -18.88 -18.92 -10.34
C MET A 193 -17.61 -19.64 -9.88
N ARG A 194 -16.44 -19.22 -10.36
CA ARG A 194 -15.15 -19.74 -9.95
C ARG A 194 -14.86 -19.47 -8.47
N LEU A 195 -15.08 -18.23 -8.01
CA LEU A 195 -14.97 -17.88 -6.59
C LEU A 195 -15.90 -18.73 -5.72
N LEU A 196 -17.17 -18.90 -6.13
CA LEU A 196 -18.12 -19.75 -5.41
C LEU A 196 -17.64 -21.20 -5.30
N ARG A 197 -17.10 -21.78 -6.39
CA ARG A 197 -16.54 -23.15 -6.33
C ARG A 197 -15.36 -23.23 -5.36
N LEU A 198 -14.47 -22.24 -5.37
CA LEU A 198 -13.31 -22.22 -4.47
C LEU A 198 -13.74 -22.13 -3.00
N MET A 199 -14.75 -21.33 -2.69
CA MET A 199 -15.32 -21.23 -1.34
C MET A 199 -15.98 -22.53 -0.88
N MET A 200 -16.72 -23.21 -1.76
CA MET A 200 -17.40 -24.47 -1.42
C MET A 200 -16.43 -25.65 -1.25
N ASN A 201 -15.27 -25.60 -1.91
CA ASN A 201 -14.24 -26.65 -1.83
C ASN A 201 -13.21 -26.41 -0.71
N ASP A 202 -13.33 -25.32 0.05
CA ASP A 202 -12.45 -24.99 1.18
C ASP A 202 -12.86 -25.69 2.50
N GLU A 203 -14.01 -26.38 2.53
CA GLU A 203 -14.54 -27.07 3.72
C GLU A 203 -14.07 -28.54 3.88
N SER A 204 -13.01 -28.95 3.19
CA SER A 204 -12.46 -30.32 3.21
C SER A 204 -10.97 -30.35 3.49
#